data_AF-A0A1I7T3W3-F1
#
_entry.id   AF-A0A1I7T3W3-F1
#
_cell.length_a   1.000
_cell.length_b   1.000
_cell.length_c   1.000
_cell.angle_alpha   90.00
_cell.angle_beta   90.00
_cell.angle_gamma   90.00
#
_symmetry.space_group_name_H-M   'P 1'
#
loop_
_entity.id
_entity.type
_entity.pdbx_description
1 polymer ?
#
loop_
_entity_poly.entity_id
_entity_poly.type
_entity_poly.pdbx_seq_one_letter_code
_entity_poly.pdbx_strand_id
1 'polypeptide(L)'
;MEVEVPGGSEAVGGGGTDTGSESSFKVSQVEIEDVEENLKNAEAIFEHLEQLPFQVFILSEFGKPIFVNNDRNEGEVVSLAALICAFVSRCQSWGDSLMTMTSQDNHIQFLHKSPLIFCVVSKYPEQLDQQLEVLFEQICSILSKSQLENVYKKKGDNYDLRKLLRGTDRLIDSSISSWRASPINLVDSSISAIPMNPSDREFLSSTMASSMGAAKLDGALFGIMIAKRQIAAIVRFKKYVIHPRDLNILINLVSDTTLQTDAQNWVPICLPRFNDTGFFYAYISYPWCNKEQDVPACLVLLSVKRDHFDGLKEVRHQIVTKLENNSKFFTNFSQAVKTPNLYQISQIGSNSESLWSFLYLNHSSRQVCMSASK
;
A
#
# COMPACT_ATOMS: atom_id res chain seq x y z
N MET A 1 -69.99 -3.07 -24.02
CA MET A 1 -70.57 -4.03 -24.98
C MET A 1 -70.83 -5.27 -24.16
N GLU A 2 -72.08 -5.43 -23.74
CA GLU A 2 -72.60 -6.57 -22.98
C GLU A 2 -72.62 -7.85 -23.83
N VAL A 3 -73.09 -8.94 -23.21
CA VAL A 3 -73.62 -10.19 -23.76
C VAL A 3 -72.70 -11.39 -23.51
N GLU A 4 -73.09 -12.54 -22.95
CA GLU A 4 -74.26 -13.04 -22.20
C GLU A 4 -73.82 -14.43 -21.69
N VAL A 5 -74.41 -14.88 -20.57
CA VAL A 5 -74.47 -16.29 -20.16
C VAL A 5 -75.83 -16.84 -20.62
N PRO A 6 -75.97 -18.13 -20.97
CA PRO A 6 -76.75 -19.04 -20.09
C PRO A 6 -76.20 -20.49 -20.14
N GLY A 7 -76.45 -21.44 -19.23
CA GLY A 7 -77.44 -21.63 -18.18
C GLY A 7 -77.83 -23.13 -18.13
N GLY A 8 -78.10 -23.66 -16.93
CA GLY A 8 -78.77 -24.94 -16.66
C GLY A 8 -77.86 -26.09 -16.19
N SER A 9 -78.23 -26.98 -15.26
CA SER A 9 -79.37 -27.12 -14.35
C SER A 9 -79.05 -28.29 -13.38
N GLU A 10 -79.71 -28.31 -12.23
CA GLU A 10 -79.59 -29.20 -11.07
C GLU A 10 -79.77 -30.72 -11.35
N ALA A 11 -79.11 -31.59 -10.57
CA ALA A 11 -79.75 -32.46 -9.55
C ALA A 11 -78.86 -33.64 -9.05
N VAL A 12 -78.63 -33.65 -7.74
CA VAL A 12 -78.67 -34.75 -6.73
C VAL A 12 -78.20 -36.18 -7.11
N GLY A 13 -77.26 -36.71 -6.30
CA GLY A 13 -77.31 -38.12 -5.88
C GLY A 13 -75.97 -38.83 -5.56
N GLY A 14 -75.69 -39.04 -4.26
CA GLY A 14 -75.19 -40.33 -3.75
C GLY A 14 -73.68 -40.61 -3.68
N GLY A 15 -73.13 -40.51 -2.46
CA GLY A 15 -72.33 -41.54 -1.78
C GLY A 15 -71.07 -42.14 -2.42
N GLY A 16 -69.95 -42.05 -1.71
CA GLY A 16 -68.84 -43.01 -1.84
C GLY A 16 -67.44 -42.40 -1.73
N THR A 17 -66.80 -42.63 -0.59
CA THR A 17 -65.37 -42.52 -0.31
C THR A 17 -64.51 -43.22 -1.38
N ASP A 18 -63.40 -42.64 -1.86
CA ASP A 18 -62.06 -42.82 -1.28
C ASP A 18 -60.91 -42.31 -2.18
N THR A 19 -59.80 -41.93 -1.52
CA THR A 19 -58.39 -41.85 -2.01
C THR A 19 -57.97 -40.78 -3.03
N GLY A 20 -57.37 -39.69 -2.48
CA GLY A 20 -55.94 -39.41 -2.64
C GLY A 20 -55.43 -38.77 -3.94
N SER A 21 -55.27 -37.44 -3.94
CA SER A 21 -54.08 -36.79 -4.51
C SER A 21 -53.91 -35.36 -3.95
N GLU A 22 -53.14 -35.22 -2.86
CA GLU A 22 -52.61 -33.91 -2.46
C GLU A 22 -51.42 -33.57 -3.36
N SER A 23 -51.59 -32.54 -4.20
CA SER A 23 -50.50 -31.89 -4.90
C SER A 23 -49.64 -31.12 -3.89
N SER A 24 -48.53 -31.72 -3.48
CA SER A 24 -47.51 -31.11 -2.63
C SER A 24 -46.92 -29.86 -3.30
N PHE A 25 -47.21 -28.68 -2.74
CA PHE A 25 -46.37 -27.50 -2.93
C PHE A 25 -45.08 -27.71 -2.13
N LYS A 26 -43.96 -27.91 -2.83
CA LYS A 26 -42.63 -27.92 -2.20
C LYS A 26 -42.29 -26.50 -1.73
N VAL A 27 -42.46 -26.24 -0.45
CA VAL A 27 -41.78 -25.15 0.24
C VAL A 27 -40.29 -25.49 0.26
N SER A 28 -39.47 -24.68 -0.39
CA SER A 28 -38.02 -24.73 -0.25
C SER A 28 -37.67 -24.47 1.21
N GLN A 29 -37.25 -25.50 1.94
CA GLN A 29 -36.65 -25.36 3.25
C GLN A 29 -35.41 -24.47 3.11
N VAL A 30 -35.46 -23.28 3.68
CA VAL A 30 -34.26 -22.51 3.99
C VAL A 30 -33.59 -23.27 5.12
N GLU A 31 -32.39 -23.79 4.88
CA GLU A 31 -31.53 -24.31 5.93
C GLU A 31 -31.27 -23.15 6.90
N ILE A 32 -31.86 -23.24 8.09
CA ILE A 32 -31.52 -22.35 9.20
C ILE A 32 -30.20 -22.87 9.71
N GLU A 33 -29.09 -22.26 9.28
CA GLU A 33 -27.79 -22.48 9.92
C GLU A 33 -27.94 -22.26 11.43
N ASP A 34 -27.43 -23.19 12.24
CA ASP A 34 -27.61 -23.19 13.69
C ASP A 34 -27.07 -21.89 14.30
N VAL A 35 -27.98 -21.06 14.82
CA VAL A 35 -27.70 -19.74 15.39
C VAL A 35 -26.64 -19.83 16.51
N GLU A 36 -26.61 -20.93 17.27
CA GLU A 36 -25.60 -21.18 18.31
C GLU A 36 -24.19 -21.43 17.76
N GLU A 37 -24.04 -22.10 16.62
CA GLU A 37 -22.74 -22.28 15.97
C GLU A 37 -22.23 -20.95 15.40
N ASN A 38 -23.12 -20.16 14.80
CA ASN A 38 -22.79 -18.83 14.28
C ASN A 38 -22.37 -17.85 15.40
N LEU A 39 -22.98 -17.91 16.59
CA LEU A 39 -22.59 -17.12 17.75
C LEU A 39 -21.23 -17.54 18.32
N LYS A 40 -20.97 -18.84 18.46
CA LYS A 40 -19.66 -19.35 18.92
C LYS A 40 -18.54 -19.00 17.95
N ASN A 41 -18.83 -19.03 16.65
CA ASN A 41 -17.89 -18.59 15.62
C ASN A 41 -17.61 -17.08 15.73
N ALA A 42 -18.63 -16.25 15.97
CA ALA A 42 -18.46 -14.81 16.16
C ALA A 42 -17.62 -14.46 17.40
N GLU A 43 -17.87 -15.11 18.54
CA GLU A 43 -17.08 -14.90 19.77
C GLU A 43 -15.59 -15.26 19.55
N ALA A 44 -15.31 -16.40 18.90
CA ALA A 44 -13.95 -16.80 18.57
C ALA A 44 -13.23 -15.80 17.64
N ILE A 45 -13.95 -15.20 16.68
CA ILE A 45 -13.42 -14.16 15.80
C ILE A 45 -13.06 -12.91 16.63
N PHE A 46 -13.94 -12.47 17.54
CA PHE A 46 -13.66 -11.31 18.38
C PHE A 46 -12.48 -11.55 19.33
N GLU A 47 -12.38 -12.72 19.94
CA GLU A 47 -11.22 -13.10 20.77
C GLU A 47 -9.93 -13.09 19.95
N HIS A 48 -9.96 -13.58 18.71
CA HIS A 48 -8.80 -13.52 17.83
C HIS A 48 -8.39 -12.08 17.49
N LEU A 49 -9.36 -11.25 17.08
CA LEU A 49 -9.12 -9.85 16.74
C LEU A 49 -8.61 -9.04 17.93
N GLU A 50 -9.09 -9.35 19.15
CA GLU A 50 -8.63 -8.70 20.38
C GLU A 50 -7.16 -9.02 20.70
N GLN A 51 -6.65 -10.18 20.29
CA GLN A 51 -5.25 -10.55 20.47
C GLN A 51 -4.32 -9.77 19.52
N LEU A 52 -4.83 -9.29 18.38
CA LEU A 52 -4.01 -8.59 17.40
C LEU A 52 -3.54 -7.24 17.92
N PRO A 53 -2.29 -6.82 17.65
CA PRO A 53 -1.80 -5.50 18.03
C PRO A 53 -2.51 -4.38 17.25
N PHE A 54 -2.96 -4.69 16.03
CA PHE A 54 -3.81 -3.82 15.23
C PHE A 54 -4.48 -4.59 14.09
N GLN A 55 -5.55 -4.00 13.56
CA GLN A 55 -6.33 -4.45 12.42
C GLN A 55 -6.69 -3.24 11.53
N VAL A 56 -6.54 -3.39 10.21
CA VAL A 56 -6.75 -2.37 9.18
C VAL A 56 -7.81 -2.86 8.21
N PHE A 57 -8.77 -1.99 7.94
CA PHE A 57 -9.83 -2.19 6.96
C PHE A 57 -9.73 -1.10 5.90
N ILE A 58 -9.73 -1.50 4.64
CA ILE A 58 -9.91 -0.63 3.49
C ILE A 58 -11.19 -1.08 2.81
N LEU A 59 -12.19 -0.22 2.82
CA LEU A 59 -13.54 -0.51 2.35
C LEU A 59 -13.91 0.45 1.22
N SER A 60 -14.77 0.01 0.31
CA SER A 60 -15.56 0.93 -0.50
C SER A 60 -16.57 1.68 0.38
N GLU A 61 -17.08 2.83 -0.07
CA GLU A 61 -18.19 3.52 0.60
C GLU A 61 -19.45 2.66 0.78
N PHE A 62 -19.61 1.61 -0.02
CA PHE A 62 -20.72 0.64 0.05
C PHE A 62 -20.44 -0.53 1.02
N GLY A 63 -19.36 -0.47 1.80
CA GLY A 63 -19.02 -1.49 2.79
C GLY A 63 -18.39 -2.76 2.24
N LYS A 64 -18.10 -2.82 0.93
CA LYS A 64 -17.32 -3.94 0.37
C LYS A 64 -15.88 -3.87 0.86
N PRO A 65 -15.34 -4.94 1.48
CA PRO A 65 -13.94 -5.02 1.82
C PRO A 65 -13.08 -5.04 0.55
N ILE A 66 -12.15 -4.10 0.45
CA ILE A 66 -11.14 -4.02 -0.60
C ILE A 66 -9.86 -4.69 -0.10
N PHE A 67 -9.48 -4.42 1.14
CA PHE A 67 -8.32 -5.03 1.78
C PHE A 67 -8.55 -5.09 3.29
N VAL A 68 -8.13 -6.20 3.91
CA VAL A 68 -8.12 -6.40 5.35
C VAL A 68 -6.83 -7.16 5.67
N ASN A 69 -6.01 -6.67 6.60
CA ASN A 69 -4.77 -7.37 6.96
C ASN A 69 -5.06 -8.50 7.95
N ASN A 70 -4.17 -9.50 8.02
CA ASN A 70 -4.26 -10.68 8.91
C ASN A 70 -5.45 -11.64 8.68
N ASP A 71 -6.52 -11.24 8.00
CA ASP A 71 -7.69 -12.09 7.77
C ASP A 71 -7.56 -12.92 6.49
N ARG A 72 -7.79 -14.23 6.61
CA ARG A 72 -7.79 -15.17 5.49
C ARG A 72 -9.19 -15.54 5.01
N ASN A 73 -10.23 -15.15 5.75
CA ASN A 73 -11.62 -15.55 5.49
C ASN A 73 -12.54 -14.33 5.39
N GLU A 74 -13.02 -14.00 4.18
CA GLU A 74 -13.82 -12.79 3.93
C GLU A 74 -15.13 -12.76 4.73
N GLY A 75 -15.73 -13.93 5.00
CA GLY A 75 -17.03 -14.04 5.68
C GLY A 75 -17.03 -13.51 7.11
N GLU A 76 -15.90 -13.60 7.81
CA GLU A 76 -15.74 -13.25 9.23
C GLU A 76 -15.76 -11.73 9.44
N VAL A 77 -15.43 -10.97 8.39
CA VAL A 77 -15.19 -9.51 8.46
C VAL A 77 -16.35 -8.70 7.91
N VAL A 78 -17.28 -9.31 7.17
CA VAL A 78 -18.38 -8.59 6.50
C VAL A 78 -19.24 -7.81 7.49
N SER A 79 -19.57 -8.41 8.63
CA SER A 79 -20.36 -7.76 9.68
C SER A 79 -19.65 -6.54 10.27
N LEU A 80 -18.33 -6.63 10.49
CA LEU A 80 -17.51 -5.52 10.97
C LEU A 80 -17.37 -4.41 9.92
N ALA A 81 -17.15 -4.77 8.65
CA ALA A 81 -17.09 -3.81 7.55
C ALA A 81 -18.41 -3.04 7.41
N ALA A 82 -19.55 -3.73 7.51
CA ALA A 82 -20.87 -3.11 7.50
C ALA A 82 -21.06 -2.15 8.68
N LEU A 83 -20.62 -2.53 9.88
CA LEU A 83 -20.68 -1.68 11.07
C LEU A 83 -19.82 -0.42 10.95
N ILE A 84 -18.57 -0.56 10.46
CA ILE A 84 -17.66 0.56 10.18
C ILE A 84 -18.33 1.56 9.23
N CYS A 85 -18.90 1.06 8.12
CA CYS A 85 -19.60 1.91 7.17
C CYS A 85 -20.84 2.58 7.78
N ALA A 86 -21.63 1.87 8.58
CA ALA A 86 -22.78 2.45 9.26
C ALA A 86 -22.39 3.62 10.18
N PHE A 87 -21.30 3.49 10.94
CA PHE A 87 -20.80 4.59 11.77
C PHE A 87 -20.34 5.79 10.93
N VAL A 88 -19.53 5.55 9.90
CA VAL A 88 -19.04 6.62 9.01
C VAL A 88 -20.22 7.33 8.31
N SER A 89 -21.15 6.59 7.73
CA SER A 89 -22.34 7.14 7.07
C SER A 89 -23.25 7.90 8.03
N ARG A 90 -23.35 7.47 9.30
CA ARG A 90 -24.14 8.21 10.29
C ARG A 90 -23.56 9.58 10.58
N CYS A 91 -22.25 9.68 10.81
CA CYS A 91 -21.59 10.97 11.00
C CYS A 91 -21.71 11.86 9.76
N GLN A 92 -21.57 11.30 8.55
CA GLN A 92 -21.78 12.04 7.30
C GLN A 92 -23.19 12.61 7.19
N SER A 93 -24.22 11.88 7.65
CA SER A 93 -25.60 12.38 7.67
C SER A 93 -25.81 13.60 8.58
N TRP A 94 -24.88 13.85 9.51
CA TRP A 94 -24.84 15.07 10.33
C TRP A 94 -24.04 16.21 9.70
N GLY A 95 -23.48 16.00 8.51
CA GLY A 95 -22.55 16.95 7.89
C GLY A 95 -21.15 16.94 8.51
N ASP A 96 -20.79 15.86 9.22
CA ASP A 96 -19.50 15.71 9.91
C ASP A 96 -18.77 14.44 9.46
N SER A 97 -17.50 14.28 9.84
CA SER A 97 -16.68 13.12 9.52
C SER A 97 -16.25 12.39 10.79
N LEU A 98 -16.48 11.07 10.82
CA LEU A 98 -15.94 10.24 11.90
C LEU A 98 -14.42 10.20 11.77
N MET A 99 -13.71 10.69 12.78
CA MET A 99 -12.24 10.74 12.80
C MET A 99 -11.67 9.65 13.70
N THR A 100 -12.14 9.55 14.94
CA THR A 100 -11.59 8.61 15.93
C THR A 100 -12.68 8.07 16.85
N MET A 101 -12.44 6.87 17.38
CA MET A 101 -13.13 6.31 18.54
C MET A 101 -12.08 5.68 19.44
N THR A 102 -12.28 5.76 20.76
CA THR A 102 -11.36 5.13 21.73
C THR A 102 -12.20 4.37 22.74
N SER A 103 -11.77 3.15 23.05
CA SER A 103 -12.39 2.33 24.11
C SER A 103 -11.30 1.55 24.83
N GLN A 104 -11.10 1.85 26.11
CA GLN A 104 -10.03 1.25 26.94
C GLN A 104 -8.66 1.37 26.24
N ASP A 105 -8.01 0.25 25.94
CA ASP A 105 -6.71 0.16 25.26
C ASP A 105 -6.82 0.11 23.73
N ASN A 106 -8.03 0.22 23.18
CA ASN A 106 -8.25 0.22 21.73
C ASN A 106 -8.43 1.64 21.20
N HIS A 107 -7.59 1.99 20.25
CA HIS A 107 -7.62 3.24 19.49
C HIS A 107 -8.07 2.95 18.07
N ILE A 108 -9.20 3.55 17.68
CA ILE A 108 -9.79 3.39 16.36
C ILE A 108 -9.66 4.72 15.62
N GLN A 109 -8.97 4.70 14.49
CA GLN A 109 -8.84 5.85 13.60
C GLN A 109 -9.56 5.55 12.29
N PHE A 110 -10.26 6.56 11.79
CA PHE A 110 -10.95 6.54 10.52
C PHE A 110 -10.31 7.56 9.58
N LEU A 111 -10.32 7.23 8.29
CA LEU A 111 -9.97 8.14 7.22
C LEU A 111 -10.93 7.92 6.06
N HIS A 112 -11.78 8.91 5.80
CA HIS A 112 -12.69 8.90 4.66
C HIS A 112 -12.09 9.69 3.49
N LYS A 113 -11.81 9.01 2.38
CA LYS A 113 -11.29 9.57 1.13
C LYS A 113 -12.10 8.99 -0.01
N SER A 114 -13.24 9.62 -0.30
CA SER A 114 -14.18 9.14 -1.32
C SER A 114 -13.44 8.71 -2.61
N PRO A 115 -13.68 7.50 -3.12
CA PRO A 115 -14.76 6.55 -2.77
C PRO A 115 -14.36 5.46 -1.73
N LEU A 116 -13.34 5.72 -0.91
CA LEU A 116 -12.75 4.76 0.02
C LEU A 116 -12.92 5.17 1.48
N ILE A 117 -13.14 4.18 2.34
CA ILE A 117 -13.14 4.31 3.80
C ILE A 117 -11.99 3.46 4.33
N PHE A 118 -11.11 4.07 5.12
CA PHE A 118 -10.05 3.40 5.84
C PHE A 118 -10.38 3.42 7.33
N CYS A 119 -10.09 2.32 8.01
CA CYS A 119 -10.22 2.19 9.45
C CYS A 119 -9.01 1.40 9.98
N VAL A 120 -8.40 1.86 11.06
CA VAL A 120 -7.43 1.06 11.82
C VAL A 120 -7.89 0.98 13.27
N VAL A 121 -7.91 -0.23 13.81
CA VAL A 121 -8.07 -0.54 15.23
C VAL A 121 -6.69 -0.91 15.74
N SER A 122 -6.18 -0.24 16.77
CA SER A 122 -4.81 -0.44 17.24
C SER A 122 -4.72 -0.35 18.77
N LYS A 123 -3.85 -1.16 19.37
CA LYS A 123 -3.46 -1.02 20.79
C LYS A 123 -2.49 0.14 21.04
N TYR A 124 -2.00 0.74 19.95
CA TYR A 124 -0.96 1.76 19.93
C TYR A 124 -1.53 3.03 19.25
N PRO A 125 -1.65 4.17 19.94
CA PRO A 125 -2.28 5.37 19.41
C PRO A 125 -1.41 6.19 18.43
N GLU A 126 -0.16 5.80 18.21
CA GLU A 126 0.83 6.65 17.56
C GLU A 126 0.58 6.83 16.06
N GLN A 127 0.22 8.07 15.67
CA GLN A 127 0.18 8.52 14.27
C GLN A 127 -0.74 7.69 13.35
N LEU A 128 -1.83 7.16 13.89
CA LEU A 128 -2.78 6.32 13.14
C LEU A 128 -3.38 7.06 11.94
N ASP A 129 -3.61 8.37 12.05
CA ASP A 129 -4.07 9.21 10.94
C ASP A 129 -3.07 9.22 9.77
N GLN A 130 -1.78 9.40 10.08
CA GLN A 130 -0.70 9.40 9.10
C GLN A 130 -0.50 8.01 8.48
N GLN A 131 -0.64 6.95 9.27
CA GLN A 131 -0.60 5.56 8.81
C GLN A 131 -1.68 5.31 7.74
N LEU A 132 -2.93 5.69 8.01
CA LEU A 132 -4.01 5.55 7.03
C LEU A 132 -3.76 6.38 5.77
N GLU A 133 -3.21 7.60 5.92
CA GLU A 133 -2.88 8.46 4.79
C GLU A 133 -1.82 7.82 3.87
N VAL A 134 -0.82 7.13 4.44
CA VAL A 134 0.18 6.36 3.69
C VAL A 134 -0.46 5.21 2.90
N LEU A 135 -1.46 4.52 3.46
CA LEU A 135 -2.17 3.47 2.73
C LEU A 135 -2.99 4.01 1.57
N PHE A 136 -3.66 5.15 1.76
CA PHE A 136 -4.37 5.83 0.67
C PHE A 136 -3.40 6.22 -0.45
N GLU A 137 -2.25 6.82 -0.10
CA GLU A 137 -1.22 7.17 -1.08
C GLU A 137 -0.62 5.93 -1.77
N GLN A 138 -0.47 4.80 -1.07
CA GLN A 138 -0.04 3.54 -1.66
C GLN A 138 -1.05 3.01 -2.70
N ILE A 139 -2.36 3.09 -2.43
CA ILE A 139 -3.40 2.75 -3.43
C ILE A 139 -3.34 3.72 -4.62
N CYS A 140 -3.22 5.02 -4.35
CA CYS A 140 -3.05 6.02 -5.40
C CYS A 140 -1.77 5.81 -6.20
N SER A 141 -0.72 5.20 -5.66
CA SER A 141 0.48 4.90 -6.45
C SER A 141 0.23 3.85 -7.55
N ILE A 142 -0.73 2.95 -7.32
CA ILE A 142 -1.09 1.87 -8.24
C ILE A 142 -2.07 2.35 -9.31
N LEU A 143 -3.10 3.12 -8.91
CA LEU A 143 -4.19 3.53 -9.80
C LEU A 143 -4.18 5.02 -10.16
N SER A 144 -3.39 5.87 -9.50
CA SER A 144 -3.60 7.33 -9.44
C SER A 144 -4.98 7.71 -8.88
N LYS A 145 -5.09 8.94 -8.39
CA LYS A 145 -6.38 9.46 -7.90
C LYS A 145 -7.38 9.60 -9.05
N SER A 146 -6.91 10.01 -10.23
CA SER A 146 -7.77 10.21 -11.39
C SER A 146 -8.39 8.91 -11.89
N GLN A 147 -7.66 7.78 -11.94
CA GLN A 147 -8.28 6.51 -12.33
C GLN A 147 -9.19 5.97 -11.23
N LEU A 148 -8.83 6.13 -9.95
CA LEU A 148 -9.68 5.73 -8.82
C LEU A 148 -11.06 6.39 -8.95
N GLU A 149 -11.12 7.72 -9.09
CA GLU A 149 -12.38 8.44 -9.27
C GLU A 149 -13.10 8.06 -10.58
N ASN A 150 -12.37 7.96 -11.69
CA ASN A 150 -12.95 7.68 -13.00
C ASN A 150 -13.56 6.28 -13.10
N VAL A 151 -12.99 5.30 -12.39
CA VAL A 151 -13.49 3.93 -12.38
C VAL A 151 -14.87 3.88 -11.72
N TYR A 152 -15.04 4.48 -10.55
CA TYR A 152 -16.35 4.55 -9.88
C TYR A 152 -17.35 5.40 -10.67
N LYS A 153 -16.93 6.54 -11.23
CA LYS A 153 -17.79 7.35 -12.13
C LYS A 153 -18.30 6.59 -13.35
N LYS A 154 -17.49 5.70 -13.95
CA LYS A 154 -17.85 4.97 -15.18
C LYS A 154 -18.50 3.62 -14.94
N LYS A 155 -18.10 2.92 -13.88
CA LYS A 155 -18.53 1.54 -13.58
C LYS A 155 -19.60 1.48 -12.48
N GLY A 156 -19.90 2.62 -11.86
CA GLY A 156 -20.86 2.76 -10.77
C GLY A 156 -20.23 2.47 -9.40
N ASP A 157 -20.93 2.89 -8.37
CA ASP A 157 -20.39 2.89 -7.01
C ASP A 157 -20.23 1.48 -6.41
N ASN A 158 -20.91 0.49 -6.99
CA ASN A 158 -20.83 -0.92 -6.64
C ASN A 158 -19.63 -1.66 -7.27
N TYR A 159 -18.75 -0.96 -7.99
CA TYR A 159 -17.58 -1.58 -8.62
C TYR A 159 -16.61 -2.19 -7.59
N ASP A 160 -16.12 -3.39 -7.87
CA ASP A 160 -15.14 -4.08 -7.01
C ASP A 160 -13.70 -3.67 -7.38
N LEU A 161 -13.13 -2.76 -6.58
CA LEU A 161 -11.79 -2.22 -6.80
C LEU A 161 -10.68 -3.28 -6.69
N ARG A 162 -10.91 -4.40 -5.99
CA ARG A 162 -9.93 -5.49 -5.88
C ARG A 162 -9.50 -6.01 -7.24
N LYS A 163 -10.37 -5.91 -8.26
CA LYS A 163 -10.05 -6.28 -9.65
C LYS A 163 -8.88 -5.49 -10.23
N LEU A 164 -8.69 -4.24 -9.81
CA LEU A 164 -7.58 -3.38 -10.26
C LEU A 164 -6.36 -3.47 -9.35
N LEU A 165 -6.53 -3.90 -8.10
CA LEU A 165 -5.46 -4.05 -7.11
C LEU A 165 -4.91 -5.49 -7.04
N ARG A 166 -5.37 -6.40 -7.91
CA ARG A 166 -4.92 -7.81 -7.91
C ARG A 166 -3.39 -7.90 -7.96
N GLY A 167 -2.82 -8.65 -7.02
CA GLY A 167 -1.38 -8.87 -6.93
C GLY A 167 -0.60 -7.73 -6.29
N THR A 168 -1.27 -6.68 -5.82
CA THR A 168 -0.63 -5.53 -5.14
C THR A 168 -0.83 -5.50 -3.63
N ASP A 169 -1.58 -6.47 -3.07
CA ASP A 169 -1.84 -6.59 -1.63
C ASP A 169 -0.54 -6.63 -0.82
N ARG A 170 0.51 -7.27 -1.37
CA ARG A 170 1.85 -7.33 -0.78
C ARG A 170 2.47 -5.95 -0.54
N LEU A 171 2.17 -4.96 -1.38
CA LEU A 171 2.65 -3.58 -1.19
C LEU A 171 1.95 -2.93 0.01
N ILE A 172 0.64 -3.17 0.16
CA ILE A 172 -0.15 -2.69 1.29
C ILE A 172 0.33 -3.39 2.58
N ASP A 173 0.47 -4.71 2.56
CA ASP A 173 1.01 -5.50 3.68
C ASP A 173 2.43 -5.07 4.07
N SER A 174 3.29 -4.77 3.10
CA SER A 174 4.65 -4.29 3.33
C SER A 174 4.66 -2.89 3.95
N SER A 175 3.77 -1.99 3.52
CA SER A 175 3.58 -0.69 4.18
C SER A 175 3.17 -0.86 5.65
N ILE A 176 2.17 -1.71 5.90
CA ILE A 176 1.68 -2.03 7.24
C ILE A 176 2.78 -2.65 8.12
N SER A 177 3.53 -3.61 7.58
CA SER A 177 4.64 -4.26 8.29
C SER A 177 5.77 -3.29 8.63
N SER A 178 5.99 -2.27 7.78
CA SER A 178 7.02 -1.26 8.02
C SER A 178 6.73 -0.36 9.23
N TRP A 179 5.45 -0.21 9.62
CA TRP A 179 5.04 0.50 10.83
C TRP A 179 5.52 -0.20 12.10
N ARG A 180 5.50 -1.55 12.10
CA ARG A 180 5.97 -2.37 13.22
C ARG A 180 7.47 -2.32 13.39
N ALA A 181 8.21 -2.23 12.29
CA ALA A 181 9.66 -2.32 12.31
C ALA A 181 10.34 -1.05 12.86
N SER A 182 9.76 0.13 12.64
CA SER A 182 10.22 1.37 13.26
C SER A 182 9.08 2.41 13.24
N PRO A 183 8.52 2.76 14.42
CA PRO A 183 7.51 3.81 14.55
C PRO A 183 7.97 5.17 14.00
N ILE A 184 9.27 5.40 13.88
CA ILE A 184 9.83 6.67 13.36
C ILE A 184 9.75 6.77 11.83
N ASN A 185 9.58 5.67 11.10
CA ASN A 185 9.33 5.72 9.65
C ASN A 185 8.02 6.47 9.33
N LEU A 186 7.11 6.55 10.31
CA LEU A 186 5.83 7.27 10.20
C LEU A 186 5.93 8.74 10.58
N VAL A 187 6.98 9.12 11.33
CA VAL A 187 7.21 10.51 11.73
C VAL A 187 7.61 11.31 10.50
N ASP A 188 6.67 12.15 10.05
CA ASP A 188 6.80 13.13 8.98
C ASP A 188 7.43 12.62 7.67
N SER A 189 7.16 11.36 7.33
CA SER A 189 7.65 10.77 6.07
C SER A 189 9.18 10.73 5.99
N SER A 190 9.88 10.51 7.11
CA SER A 190 11.34 10.49 7.12
C SER A 190 11.93 9.44 6.16
N ILE A 191 13.14 9.71 5.66
CA ILE A 191 13.89 8.80 4.79
C ILE A 191 15.23 8.49 5.43
N SER A 192 15.58 7.22 5.52
CA SER A 192 16.90 6.82 5.99
C SER A 192 17.90 6.79 4.82
N ALA A 193 19.10 7.31 5.04
CA ALA A 193 20.19 7.27 4.07
C ALA A 193 21.24 6.25 4.50
N ILE A 194 21.80 5.51 3.55
CA ILE A 194 22.86 4.53 3.84
C ILE A 194 24.09 5.27 4.38
N PRO A 195 24.64 4.89 5.55
CA PRO A 195 25.89 5.45 6.04
C PRO A 195 27.06 5.10 5.10
N MET A 196 27.68 6.12 4.51
CA MET A 196 28.85 5.97 3.63
C MET A 196 29.69 7.24 3.59
N ASN A 197 30.95 7.13 3.15
CA ASN A 197 31.86 8.27 3.06
C ASN A 197 31.27 9.37 2.16
N PRO A 198 31.39 10.65 2.53
CA PRO A 198 30.91 11.76 1.70
C PRO A 198 31.48 11.75 0.28
N SER A 199 32.76 11.40 0.13
CA SER A 199 33.42 11.28 -1.19
C SER A 199 32.82 10.17 -2.05
N ASP A 200 32.47 9.03 -1.45
CA ASP A 200 31.86 7.90 -2.17
C ASP A 200 30.43 8.27 -2.61
N ARG A 201 29.66 8.94 -1.75
CA ARG A 201 28.33 9.44 -2.10
C ARG A 201 28.36 10.49 -3.21
N GLU A 202 29.33 11.40 -3.17
CA GLU A 202 29.53 12.41 -4.22
C GLU A 202 29.90 11.75 -5.55
N PHE A 203 30.79 10.76 -5.53
CA PHE A 203 31.14 9.98 -6.73
C PHE A 203 29.92 9.24 -7.31
N LEU A 204 29.12 8.58 -6.46
CA LEU A 204 27.88 7.93 -6.87
C LEU A 204 26.89 8.92 -7.51
N SER A 205 26.64 10.04 -6.83
CA SER A 205 25.68 11.06 -7.27
C SER A 205 26.12 11.73 -8.57
N SER A 206 27.39 12.10 -8.69
CA SER A 206 27.94 12.71 -9.91
C SER A 206 27.97 11.74 -11.09
N THR A 207 28.25 10.45 -10.86
CA THR A 207 28.21 9.40 -11.89
C THR A 207 26.79 9.19 -12.42
N MET A 208 25.81 9.13 -11.52
CA MET A 208 24.39 9.02 -11.89
C MET A 208 23.93 10.27 -12.65
N ALA A 209 24.21 11.47 -12.14
CA ALA A 209 23.79 12.73 -12.74
C ALA A 209 24.41 12.94 -14.13
N SER A 210 25.70 12.65 -14.30
CA SER A 210 26.39 12.79 -15.59
C SER A 210 25.85 11.82 -16.64
N SER A 211 25.57 10.57 -16.26
CA SER A 211 25.07 9.55 -17.20
C SER A 211 23.62 9.85 -17.61
N MET A 212 22.77 10.31 -16.68
CA MET A 212 21.42 10.78 -17.00
C MET A 212 21.45 12.03 -17.90
N GLY A 213 22.32 13.00 -17.60
CA GLY A 213 22.46 14.22 -18.40
C GLY A 213 22.98 13.95 -19.82
N ALA A 214 23.90 13.01 -19.98
CA ALA A 214 24.45 12.63 -21.28
C ALA A 214 23.42 11.97 -22.20
N ALA A 215 22.46 11.23 -21.65
CA ALA A 215 21.41 10.57 -22.42
C ALA A 215 20.39 11.54 -23.03
N LYS A 216 20.31 12.79 -22.54
CA LYS A 216 19.41 13.84 -23.04
C LYS A 216 17.93 13.42 -23.16
N LEU A 217 17.48 12.55 -22.26
CA LEU A 217 16.11 12.05 -22.22
C LEU A 217 15.20 13.07 -21.53
N ASP A 218 14.56 13.93 -22.31
CA ASP A 218 13.62 14.92 -21.80
C ASP A 218 12.43 14.24 -21.10
N GLY A 219 12.29 14.45 -19.79
CA GLY A 219 11.27 13.79 -18.97
C GLY A 219 11.80 12.60 -18.14
N ALA A 220 13.10 12.27 -18.18
CA ALA A 220 13.74 11.41 -17.18
C ALA A 220 14.13 12.26 -15.96
N LEU A 221 13.32 12.24 -14.90
CA LEU A 221 13.37 13.27 -13.86
C LEU A 221 14.22 12.91 -12.64
N PHE A 222 14.27 11.62 -12.30
CA PHE A 222 14.90 11.14 -11.07
C PHE A 222 15.73 9.89 -11.33
N GLY A 223 16.89 9.81 -10.67
CA GLY A 223 17.66 8.58 -10.52
C GLY A 223 17.91 8.34 -9.04
N ILE A 224 17.59 7.14 -8.55
CA ILE A 224 17.60 6.83 -7.13
C ILE A 224 18.34 5.50 -6.94
N MET A 225 19.35 5.49 -6.08
CA MET A 225 20.03 4.28 -5.64
C MET A 225 19.53 3.92 -4.25
N ILE A 226 18.91 2.73 -4.11
CA ILE A 226 18.26 2.25 -2.89
C ILE A 226 18.93 0.94 -2.48
N ALA A 227 19.23 0.74 -1.20
CA ALA A 227 19.61 -0.57 -0.67
C ALA A 227 19.04 -0.75 0.73
N LYS A 228 18.51 -1.94 1.05
CA LYS A 228 17.93 -2.25 2.38
C LYS A 228 16.96 -1.17 2.91
N ARG A 229 16.04 -0.69 2.06
CA ARG A 229 15.09 0.39 2.37
C ARG A 229 15.71 1.76 2.73
N GLN A 230 16.99 1.95 2.45
CA GLN A 230 17.72 3.18 2.67
C GLN A 230 18.21 3.77 1.33
N ILE A 231 18.33 5.08 1.28
CA ILE A 231 18.78 5.82 0.10
C ILE A 231 20.31 5.96 0.11
N ALA A 232 20.98 5.46 -0.94
CA ALA A 232 22.39 5.74 -1.19
C ALA A 232 22.59 7.10 -1.87
N ALA A 233 21.79 7.40 -2.90
CA ALA A 233 21.86 8.67 -3.63
C ALA A 233 20.55 8.95 -4.36
N ILE A 234 20.23 10.24 -4.51
CA ILE A 234 19.13 10.74 -5.36
C ILE A 234 19.70 11.82 -6.26
N VAL A 235 19.54 11.65 -7.56
CA VAL A 235 19.84 12.67 -8.58
C VAL A 235 18.54 13.15 -9.21
N ARG A 236 18.47 14.46 -9.45
CA ARG A 236 17.28 15.13 -9.98
C ARG A 236 17.66 16.46 -10.64
N PHE A 237 16.83 16.95 -11.54
CA PHE A 237 16.91 18.35 -11.95
C PHE A 237 16.44 19.26 -10.81
N LYS A 238 17.12 20.40 -10.60
CA LYS A 238 16.86 21.31 -9.46
C LYS A 238 15.39 21.74 -9.32
N LYS A 239 14.67 21.86 -10.44
CA LYS A 239 13.25 22.25 -10.49
C LYS A 239 12.32 21.21 -9.85
N TYR A 240 12.67 19.93 -9.89
CA TYR A 240 11.78 18.85 -9.44
C TYR A 240 12.21 18.36 -8.07
N VAL A 241 11.31 18.45 -7.09
CA VAL A 241 11.49 17.92 -5.73
C VAL A 241 10.53 16.75 -5.59
N ILE A 242 11.03 15.59 -5.15
CA ILE A 242 10.18 14.44 -4.82
C ILE A 242 9.83 14.49 -3.33
N HIS A 243 8.55 14.29 -3.01
CA HIS A 243 8.09 14.29 -1.63
C HIS A 243 8.58 13.03 -0.91
N PRO A 244 8.90 13.09 0.40
CA PRO A 244 9.40 11.91 1.09
C PRO A 244 8.42 10.71 1.13
N ARG A 245 7.11 10.95 1.19
CA ARG A 245 6.10 9.87 1.03
C ARG A 245 6.16 9.15 -0.31
N ASP A 246 6.35 9.90 -1.40
CA ASP A 246 6.54 9.32 -2.73
C ASP A 246 7.83 8.48 -2.80
N LEU A 247 8.89 8.89 -2.10
CA LEU A 247 10.09 8.08 -1.95
C LEU A 247 9.83 6.81 -1.13
N ASN A 248 9.02 6.87 -0.08
CA ASN A 248 8.64 5.69 0.70
C ASN A 248 7.80 4.71 -0.12
N ILE A 249 6.91 5.18 -1.00
CA ILE A 249 6.20 4.35 -1.99
C ILE A 249 7.21 3.61 -2.88
N LEU A 250 8.21 4.32 -3.41
CA LEU A 250 9.25 3.70 -4.27
C LEU A 250 10.11 2.70 -3.50
N ILE A 251 10.51 3.03 -2.27
CA ILE A 251 11.24 2.13 -1.37
C ILE A 251 10.42 0.87 -1.10
N ASN A 252 9.12 1.03 -0.86
CA ASN A 252 8.20 -0.07 -0.62
C ASN A 252 8.05 -0.96 -1.86
N LEU A 253 7.89 -0.35 -3.04
CA LEU A 253 7.84 -1.05 -4.32
C LEU A 253 9.10 -1.91 -4.54
N VAL A 254 10.30 -1.35 -4.39
CA VAL A 254 11.56 -2.11 -4.59
C VAL A 254 11.92 -3.04 -3.43
N SER A 255 11.15 -3.02 -2.35
CA SER A 255 11.28 -4.03 -1.28
C SER A 255 10.57 -5.32 -1.64
N ASP A 256 9.68 -5.30 -2.65
CA ASP A 256 9.02 -6.49 -3.15
C ASP A 256 10.06 -7.42 -3.81
N THR A 257 10.19 -8.63 -3.25
CA THR A 257 11.15 -9.64 -3.72
C THR A 257 10.83 -10.14 -5.13
N THR A 258 9.59 -9.98 -5.60
CA THR A 258 9.22 -10.33 -6.98
C THR A 258 9.95 -9.49 -8.03
N LEU A 259 10.37 -8.27 -7.67
CA LEU A 259 11.13 -7.38 -8.54
C LEU A 259 12.65 -7.60 -8.44
N GLN A 260 13.12 -8.29 -7.39
CA GLN A 260 14.54 -8.56 -7.10
C GLN A 260 15.10 -9.66 -7.99
N THR A 261 15.11 -9.42 -9.29
CA THR A 261 15.68 -10.30 -10.29
C THR A 261 16.76 -9.56 -11.08
N ASP A 262 17.60 -10.29 -11.82
CA ASP A 262 18.50 -9.65 -12.80
C ASP A 262 17.72 -9.05 -13.99
N ALA A 263 16.43 -9.39 -14.11
CA ALA A 263 15.56 -8.80 -15.13
C ALA A 263 15.29 -7.32 -14.84
N GLN A 264 15.20 -6.55 -15.91
CA GLN A 264 14.88 -5.13 -15.87
C GLN A 264 13.37 -4.97 -15.82
N ASN A 265 12.85 -4.28 -14.81
CA ASN A 265 11.41 -4.06 -14.67
C ASN A 265 11.03 -2.65 -15.16
N TRP A 266 9.90 -2.55 -15.88
CA TRP A 266 9.32 -1.30 -16.36
C TRP A 266 7.92 -1.15 -15.79
N VAL A 267 7.81 -0.44 -14.67
CA VAL A 267 6.60 -0.41 -13.85
C VAL A 267 5.95 0.97 -13.92
N PRO A 268 4.69 1.09 -14.35
CA PRO A 268 3.96 2.34 -14.20
C PRO A 268 3.67 2.58 -12.71
N ILE A 269 3.97 3.79 -12.23
CA ILE A 269 3.75 4.18 -10.84
C ILE A 269 3.33 5.65 -10.76
N CYS A 270 2.26 5.93 -10.02
CA CYS A 270 1.86 7.29 -9.67
C CYS A 270 2.61 7.71 -8.39
N LEU A 271 3.01 8.98 -8.32
CA LEU A 271 3.63 9.60 -7.14
C LEU A 271 2.65 10.67 -6.62
N PRO A 272 1.72 10.33 -5.72
CA PRO A 272 0.55 11.17 -5.41
C PRO A 272 0.90 12.56 -4.89
N ARG A 273 2.01 12.71 -4.18
CA ARG A 273 2.42 14.02 -3.64
C ARG A 273 3.18 14.87 -4.65
N PHE A 274 3.65 14.27 -5.75
CA PHE A 274 4.25 14.96 -6.89
C PHE A 274 3.20 15.32 -7.95
N ASN A 275 2.40 14.35 -8.37
CA ASN A 275 1.27 14.51 -9.29
C ASN A 275 0.31 13.30 -9.12
N ASP A 276 -0.85 13.53 -8.49
CA ASP A 276 -1.86 12.50 -8.19
C ASP A 276 -2.71 12.09 -9.40
N THR A 277 -2.54 12.72 -10.56
CA THR A 277 -3.30 12.43 -11.78
C THR A 277 -2.54 11.65 -12.84
N GLY A 278 -1.20 11.60 -12.74
CA GLY A 278 -0.32 11.09 -13.78
C GLY A 278 0.57 9.93 -13.31
N PHE A 279 1.17 9.26 -14.28
CA PHE A 279 2.10 8.15 -14.02
C PHE A 279 3.51 8.51 -14.43
N PHE A 280 4.45 8.08 -13.61
CA PHE A 280 5.81 7.79 -14.01
C PHE A 280 5.91 6.36 -14.52
N TYR A 281 6.97 6.11 -15.25
CA TYR A 281 7.45 4.79 -15.60
C TYR A 281 8.79 4.61 -14.89
N ALA A 282 8.82 3.65 -13.96
CA ALA A 282 9.98 3.30 -13.18
C ALA A 282 10.74 2.18 -13.87
N TYR A 283 11.97 2.49 -14.29
CA TYR A 283 12.96 1.49 -14.67
C TYR A 283 13.66 1.03 -13.41
N ILE A 284 13.48 -0.24 -13.05
CA ILE A 284 13.99 -0.84 -11.81
C ILE A 284 14.97 -1.96 -12.19
N SER A 285 16.18 -1.90 -11.63
CA SER A 285 17.23 -2.89 -11.88
C SER A 285 18.02 -3.14 -10.60
N TYR A 286 18.40 -4.40 -10.36
CA TYR A 286 19.30 -4.83 -9.29
C TYR A 286 20.63 -5.28 -9.88
N PRO A 287 21.57 -4.36 -10.19
CA PRO A 287 22.68 -4.66 -11.10
C PRO A 287 23.71 -5.65 -10.58
N TRP A 288 23.65 -5.92 -9.29
CA TRP A 288 24.62 -6.73 -8.56
C TRP A 288 23.98 -7.84 -7.73
N CYS A 289 22.68 -8.10 -7.92
CA CYS A 289 22.02 -9.24 -7.31
C CYS A 289 22.46 -10.53 -8.02
N ASN A 290 22.63 -11.63 -7.27
CA ASN A 290 23.00 -12.96 -7.80
C ASN A 290 24.35 -13.02 -8.54
N LYS A 291 25.25 -12.05 -8.31
CA LYS A 291 26.65 -12.10 -8.74
C LYS A 291 27.55 -12.63 -7.62
N GLU A 292 28.81 -12.98 -7.93
CA GLU A 292 29.81 -13.43 -6.94
C GLU A 292 29.95 -12.46 -5.75
N GLN A 293 29.80 -11.16 -6.00
CA GLN A 293 29.74 -10.11 -5.00
C GLN A 293 28.29 -9.63 -4.81
N ASP A 294 27.37 -10.51 -4.43
CA ASP A 294 25.95 -10.19 -4.23
C ASP A 294 25.75 -8.92 -3.40
N VAL A 295 25.31 -7.83 -4.04
CA VAL A 295 25.10 -6.53 -3.41
C VAL A 295 23.64 -6.15 -3.60
N PRO A 296 22.82 -6.13 -2.52
CA PRO A 296 21.38 -5.89 -2.59
C PRO A 296 21.05 -4.40 -2.76
N ALA A 297 21.54 -3.82 -3.85
CA ALA A 297 21.30 -2.43 -4.25
C ALA A 297 20.49 -2.37 -5.55
N CYS A 298 19.54 -1.45 -5.56
CA CYS A 298 18.56 -1.22 -6.60
C CYS A 298 18.76 0.17 -7.21
N LEU A 299 18.84 0.24 -8.53
CA LEU A 299 18.77 1.48 -9.29
C LEU A 299 17.34 1.68 -9.81
N VAL A 300 16.74 2.80 -9.45
CA VAL A 300 15.43 3.25 -9.95
C VAL A 300 15.63 4.50 -10.79
N LEU A 301 15.22 4.47 -12.05
CA LEU A 301 15.20 5.64 -12.94
C LEU A 301 13.75 5.95 -13.30
N LEU A 302 13.31 7.18 -13.04
CA LEU A 302 11.91 7.58 -13.25
C LEU A 302 11.78 8.49 -14.47
N SER A 303 10.83 8.15 -15.34
CA SER A 303 10.46 9.02 -16.46
C SER A 303 8.95 9.22 -16.60
N VAL A 304 8.54 10.39 -17.06
CA VAL A 304 7.14 10.66 -17.43
C VAL A 304 6.78 10.15 -18.84
N LYS A 305 7.75 9.61 -19.59
CA LYS A 305 7.56 9.13 -20.96
C LYS A 305 7.74 7.61 -21.04
N ARG A 306 6.80 6.92 -21.69
CA ARG A 306 6.74 5.45 -21.77
C ARG A 306 7.79 4.85 -22.70
N ASP A 307 8.18 5.60 -23.73
CA ASP A 307 9.13 5.23 -24.78
C ASP A 307 10.60 5.38 -24.36
N HIS A 308 10.87 5.78 -23.12
CA HIS A 308 12.22 5.95 -22.58
C HIS A 308 12.90 4.67 -22.10
N PHE A 309 12.26 3.49 -22.23
CA PHE A 309 12.79 2.24 -21.71
C PHE A 309 14.24 1.97 -22.17
N ASP A 310 14.48 1.98 -23.49
CA ASP A 310 15.81 1.69 -24.04
C ASP A 310 16.85 2.77 -23.67
N GLY A 311 16.44 4.04 -23.66
CA GLY A 311 17.31 5.13 -23.22
C GLY A 311 17.75 4.97 -21.76
N LEU A 312 16.84 4.59 -20.87
CA LEU A 312 17.14 4.36 -19.45
C LEU A 312 17.94 3.07 -19.22
N LYS A 313 17.77 2.06 -20.08
CA LYS A 313 18.61 0.86 -20.08
C LYS A 313 20.08 1.21 -20.36
N GLU A 314 20.34 2.06 -21.35
CA GLU A 314 21.70 2.55 -21.63
C GLU A 314 22.24 3.41 -20.50
N VAL A 315 21.42 4.29 -19.90
CA VAL A 315 21.81 5.05 -18.70
C VAL A 315 22.23 4.11 -17.56
N ARG A 316 21.44 3.07 -17.29
CA ARG A 316 21.78 2.05 -16.29
C ARG A 316 23.10 1.39 -16.63
N HIS A 317 23.33 0.99 -17.88
CA HIS A 317 24.58 0.36 -18.30
C HIS A 317 25.78 1.29 -18.02
N GLN A 318 25.72 2.55 -18.45
CA GLN A 318 26.78 3.53 -18.22
C GLN A 318 27.06 3.77 -16.73
N ILE A 319 26.01 3.86 -15.90
CA ILE A 319 26.16 4.04 -14.45
C ILE A 319 26.89 2.83 -13.87
N VAL A 320 26.39 1.62 -14.12
CA VAL A 320 26.93 0.38 -13.54
C VAL A 320 28.39 0.19 -13.94
N THR A 321 28.73 0.35 -15.22
CA THR A 321 30.10 0.21 -15.72
C THR A 321 31.06 1.22 -15.08
N LYS A 322 30.66 2.49 -14.94
CA LYS A 322 31.51 3.51 -14.29
C LYS A 322 31.74 3.22 -12.80
N LEU A 323 30.71 2.71 -12.11
CA LEU A 323 30.83 2.34 -10.69
C LEU A 323 31.73 1.10 -10.52
N GLU A 324 31.57 0.08 -11.35
CA GLU A 324 32.40 -1.15 -11.33
C GLU A 324 33.86 -0.87 -11.70
N ASN A 325 34.12 0.06 -12.63
CA ASN A 325 35.49 0.44 -13.02
C ASN A 325 36.27 1.16 -11.90
N ASN A 326 35.58 1.71 -10.89
CA ASN A 326 36.22 2.29 -9.72
C ASN A 326 36.23 1.26 -8.57
N SER A 327 37.25 0.38 -8.57
CA SER A 327 37.37 -0.73 -7.61
C SER A 327 37.36 -0.28 -6.15
N LYS A 328 37.99 0.86 -5.83
CA LYS A 328 38.01 1.42 -4.48
C LYS A 328 36.60 1.83 -4.04
N PHE A 329 35.88 2.60 -4.87
CA PHE A 329 34.50 2.97 -4.58
C PHE A 329 33.62 1.73 -4.44
N PHE A 330 33.70 0.79 -5.40
CA PHE A 330 32.82 -0.37 -5.43
C PHE A 330 32.98 -1.26 -4.20
N THR A 331 34.21 -1.44 -3.73
CA THR A 331 34.51 -2.15 -2.48
C THR A 331 33.86 -1.45 -1.28
N ASN A 332 34.06 -0.13 -1.14
CA ASN A 332 33.49 0.66 -0.06
C ASN A 332 31.95 0.66 -0.09
N PHE A 333 31.36 0.82 -1.27
CA PHE A 333 29.91 0.82 -1.46
C PHE A 333 29.31 -0.54 -1.12
N SER A 334 29.94 -1.63 -1.58
CA SER A 334 29.52 -2.99 -1.27
C SER A 334 29.56 -3.25 0.23
N GLN A 335 30.62 -2.80 0.92
CA GLN A 335 30.73 -2.90 2.37
C GLN A 335 29.65 -2.08 3.07
N ALA A 336 29.41 -0.82 2.66
CA ALA A 336 28.38 0.03 3.24
C ALA A 336 26.97 -0.56 3.10
N VAL A 337 26.67 -1.22 1.98
CA VAL A 337 25.38 -1.90 1.77
C VAL A 337 25.27 -3.18 2.59
N LYS A 338 26.32 -4.01 2.63
CA LYS A 338 26.32 -5.31 3.34
C LYS A 338 26.33 -5.14 4.85
N THR A 339 27.20 -4.27 5.35
CA THR A 339 27.40 -3.97 6.77
C THR A 339 27.32 -2.46 6.96
N PRO A 340 26.09 -1.88 6.99
CA PRO A 340 25.94 -0.46 7.22
C PRO A 340 26.51 -0.10 8.60
N ASN A 341 27.46 0.83 8.62
CA ASN A 341 28.00 1.36 9.86
C ASN A 341 26.91 2.20 10.53
N LEU A 342 26.30 1.66 11.60
CA LEU A 342 25.37 2.43 12.41
C LEU A 342 26.08 3.66 12.99
N TYR A 343 25.36 4.76 13.14
CA TYR A 343 25.90 5.96 13.75
C TYR A 343 26.22 5.64 15.21
N GLN A 344 27.47 5.86 15.61
CA GLN A 344 27.83 5.65 17.00
C GLN A 344 27.27 6.80 17.83
N ILE A 345 26.67 6.49 18.98
CA ILE A 345 26.15 7.47 19.95
C ILE A 345 27.20 8.55 20.29
N SER A 346 28.46 8.16 20.35
CA SER A 346 29.61 9.06 20.55
C SER A 346 29.76 10.13 19.47
N GLN A 347 29.37 9.85 18.22
CA GLN A 347 29.41 10.80 17.10
C GLN A 347 28.30 11.85 17.18
N ILE A 348 27.22 11.56 17.92
CA ILE A 348 26.08 12.46 18.11
C ILE A 348 26.33 13.43 19.26
N GLY A 349 27.36 13.16 20.09
CA GLY A 349 27.72 13.97 21.25
C GLY A 349 26.84 13.76 22.48
N SER A 350 25.80 12.91 22.40
CA SER A 350 25.10 12.42 23.58
C SER A 350 25.82 11.17 24.05
N ASN A 351 26.41 11.13 25.25
CA ASN A 351 26.92 9.87 25.84
C ASN A 351 25.78 9.02 26.43
N SER A 352 24.55 9.17 25.93
CA SER A 352 23.38 8.50 26.47
C SER A 352 23.25 7.11 25.86
N GLU A 353 23.43 6.08 26.67
CA GLU A 353 23.20 4.70 26.26
C GLU A 353 21.73 4.38 25.95
N SER A 354 20.81 5.28 26.32
CA SER A 354 19.36 5.15 26.12
C SER A 354 18.86 5.76 24.81
N LEU A 355 19.73 6.29 23.95
CA LEU A 355 19.31 6.80 22.64
C LEU A 355 19.11 5.61 21.67
N TRP A 356 17.87 5.37 21.26
CA TRP A 356 17.52 4.30 20.31
C TRP A 356 17.62 4.76 18.85
N SER A 357 17.14 5.97 18.57
CA SER A 357 17.14 6.58 17.24
C SER A 357 16.93 8.09 17.35
N PHE A 358 17.29 8.82 16.30
CA PHE A 358 17.11 10.26 16.22
C PHE A 358 16.75 10.71 14.80
N LEU A 359 16.07 11.85 14.73
CA LEU A 359 15.75 12.54 13.49
C LEU A 359 16.63 13.78 13.35
N TYR A 360 17.07 14.06 12.14
CA TYR A 360 17.78 15.29 11.82
C TYR A 360 17.33 15.85 10.47
N LEU A 361 17.30 17.17 10.35
CA LEU A 361 17.04 17.83 9.07
C LEU A 361 18.36 18.01 8.32
N ASN A 362 18.52 17.32 7.20
CA ASN A 362 19.62 17.61 6.30
C ASN A 362 19.30 18.89 5.51
N HIS A 363 19.90 20.01 5.89
CA HIS A 363 19.67 21.31 5.25
C HIS A 363 20.03 21.33 3.75
N SER A 364 20.96 20.48 3.30
CA SER A 364 21.38 20.42 1.89
C SER A 364 20.32 19.75 1.01
N SER A 365 19.71 18.66 1.51
CA SER A 365 18.64 17.97 0.78
C SER A 365 17.23 18.43 1.16
N ARG A 366 17.09 19.23 2.23
CA ARG A 366 15.83 19.62 2.89
C ARG A 366 14.95 18.40 3.23
N GLN A 367 15.60 17.34 3.72
CA GLN A 367 14.92 16.09 4.08
C GLN A 367 15.13 15.78 5.55
N VAL A 368 14.06 15.33 6.20
CA VAL A 368 14.13 14.73 7.53
C VAL A 368 14.69 13.32 7.37
N CYS A 369 15.86 13.11 7.95
CA CYS A 369 16.56 11.85 7.90
C CYS A 369 16.50 11.15 9.25
N MET A 370 16.39 9.83 9.22
CA MET A 370 16.45 8.99 10.41
C MET A 370 17.76 8.23 10.46
N SER A 371 18.35 8.21 11.66
CA SER A 371 19.49 7.38 11.98
C SER A 371 19.22 6.58 13.25
N ALA A 372 19.56 5.29 13.22
CA ALA A 372 19.55 4.43 14.39
C ALA A 372 20.84 4.65 15.18
N SER A 373 20.72 4.76 16.50
CA SER A 373 21.86 4.94 17.40
C SER A 373 22.23 3.68 18.19
N LYS A 374 21.56 2.55 17.99
CA LYS A 374 21.98 1.24 18.51
C LYS A 374 21.41 0.11 17.68
#